data_AF-A0A960X3B4-F1
#
_entry.id   AF-A0A960X3B4-F1
#
_cell.length_a   1.000
_cell.length_b   1.000
_cell.length_c   1.000
_cell.angle_alpha   90.00
_cell.angle_beta   90.00
_cell.angle_gamma   90.00
#
_symmetry.space_group_name_H-M   'P 1'
#
loop_
_entity.id
_entity.type
_entity.pdbx_description
1 polymer ?
#
loop_
_entity_poly.entity_id
_entity_poly.type
_entity_poly.pdbx_seq_one_letter_code
_entity_poly.pdbx_strand_id
1 'polypeptide(L)'
;MIRVLVLCALLLSAAHVEARNAQPRYSFPDYDFRLGTSILEFFCGQLKAAYENKPLPVYTRKYPKQTPLDTKFLNLLNRKFSISEHQVKRLRTISNKSQWLGWDWNPWFWPNKVEYCTYIDIIREISQKIIPETLEELNLKPKIDVPVIHYRLSDVPFCRSLSHHLQYYAYYEMALDKLKAEGIDVSEIVVLYTFKNGYHKNLNISRDQFVEINKKYLNDFIGHLNSKGYKVTVQSKSVLEDFATMVFAPALIGSESVFSLFAGLANKEIFISPLIGEEHQDCFEPSHNCPAFMLPIQPLLHSKVINYYDCEDVFAKLRETPPKNRGAS
;
A
#
# COMPACT_ATOMS: atom_id res chain seq x y z
N MET A 1 -34.00 -40.13 24.38
CA MET A 1 -34.02 -39.30 23.16
C MET A 1 -34.16 -37.80 23.45
N ILE A 2 -35.19 -37.35 24.18
CA ILE A 2 -35.43 -35.91 24.45
C ILE A 2 -34.26 -35.22 25.17
N ARG A 3 -33.61 -35.88 26.12
CA ARG A 3 -32.44 -35.31 26.83
C ARG A 3 -31.20 -35.11 25.95
N VAL A 4 -31.03 -35.89 24.89
CA VAL A 4 -29.89 -35.76 23.96
C VAL A 4 -30.12 -34.59 23.01
N LEU A 5 -31.36 -34.40 22.55
CA LEU A 5 -31.73 -33.27 21.69
C LEU A 5 -31.60 -31.91 22.40
N VAL A 6 -31.96 -31.85 23.68
CA VAL A 6 -31.78 -30.61 24.49
C VAL A 6 -30.31 -30.30 24.73
N LEU A 7 -29.46 -31.31 24.94
CA LEU A 7 -28.02 -31.11 25.11
C LEU A 7 -27.36 -30.63 23.81
N CYS A 8 -27.73 -31.18 22.66
CA CYS A 8 -27.24 -30.72 21.36
C CYS A 8 -27.69 -29.30 21.02
N ALA A 9 -28.94 -28.92 21.34
CA ALA A 9 -29.44 -27.57 21.14
C ALA A 9 -28.71 -26.54 22.04
N LEU A 10 -28.43 -26.89 23.30
CA LEU A 10 -27.66 -26.04 24.20
C LEU A 10 -26.20 -25.88 23.76
N LEU A 11 -25.55 -26.96 23.32
CA LEU A 11 -24.17 -26.91 22.79
C LEU A 11 -24.08 -26.12 21.48
N LEU A 12 -25.05 -26.26 20.57
CA LEU A 12 -25.12 -25.46 19.35
C LEU A 12 -25.39 -23.99 19.64
N SER A 13 -26.22 -23.68 20.65
CA SER A 13 -26.47 -22.30 21.08
C SER A 13 -25.26 -21.66 21.75
N ALA A 14 -24.51 -22.40 22.57
CA ALA A 14 -23.28 -21.94 23.21
C ALA A 14 -22.16 -21.71 22.17
N ALA A 15 -22.01 -22.60 21.20
CA ALA A 15 -21.07 -22.43 20.08
C ALA A 15 -21.45 -21.25 19.16
N HIS A 16 -22.75 -20.99 18.94
CA HIS A 16 -23.20 -19.81 18.18
C HIS A 16 -23.02 -18.49 18.95
N VAL A 17 -23.12 -18.51 20.29
CA VAL A 17 -22.89 -17.33 21.12
C VAL A 17 -21.39 -17.03 21.27
N GLU A 18 -20.52 -18.04 21.35
CA GLU A 18 -19.07 -17.85 21.32
C GLU A 18 -18.56 -17.39 19.95
N ALA A 19 -19.13 -17.90 18.84
CA ALA A 19 -18.77 -17.45 17.49
C ALA A 19 -19.21 -16.00 17.20
N ARG A 20 -20.28 -15.50 17.84
CA ARG A 20 -20.72 -14.10 17.70
C ARG A 20 -19.95 -13.12 18.60
N ASN A 21 -19.34 -13.62 19.69
CA ASN A 21 -18.62 -12.79 20.67
C ASN A 21 -17.08 -12.84 20.53
N ALA A 22 -16.54 -13.69 19.66
CA ALA A 22 -15.16 -13.63 19.24
C ALA A 22 -14.95 -12.49 18.22
N GLN A 23 -15.14 -11.24 18.64
CA GLN A 23 -14.55 -10.11 17.93
C GLN A 23 -13.05 -10.38 17.81
N PRO A 24 -12.44 -10.33 16.60
CA PRO A 24 -11.00 -10.47 16.48
C PRO A 24 -10.34 -9.43 17.38
N ARG A 25 -9.50 -9.88 18.32
CA ARG A 25 -8.70 -8.95 19.11
C ARG A 25 -7.61 -8.39 18.20
N TYR A 26 -7.91 -7.28 17.56
CA TYR A 26 -6.91 -6.52 16.81
C TYR A 26 -5.96 -5.84 17.81
N SER A 27 -4.72 -6.32 17.91
CA SER A 27 -3.65 -5.56 18.53
C SER A 27 -3.13 -4.54 17.53
N PHE A 28 -3.08 -3.26 17.91
CA PHE A 28 -2.54 -2.20 17.07
C PHE A 28 -1.12 -1.85 17.53
N PRO A 29 -0.07 -2.35 16.87
CA PRO A 29 1.29 -1.96 17.23
C PRO A 29 1.49 -0.46 17.02
N ASP A 30 2.34 0.17 17.85
CA ASP A 30 2.81 1.53 17.61
C ASP A 30 3.75 1.52 16.39
N TYR A 31 3.17 1.71 15.21
CA TYR A 31 3.85 1.73 13.93
C TYR A 31 4.63 3.06 13.72
N ASP A 32 5.93 2.97 13.44
CA ASP A 32 6.70 4.09 12.85
C ASP A 32 6.53 4.08 11.32
N PHE A 33 5.52 4.80 10.84
CA PHE A 33 4.99 4.78 9.47
C PHE A 33 5.89 5.32 8.35
N ARG A 34 7.15 5.63 8.62
CA ARG A 34 7.99 6.29 7.62
C ARG A 34 8.79 5.35 6.74
N LEU A 35 8.67 4.03 6.87
CA LEU A 35 9.49 3.11 6.08
C LEU A 35 9.35 3.37 4.57
N GLY A 36 8.13 3.48 4.05
CA GLY A 36 7.90 3.81 2.64
C GLY A 36 8.55 5.13 2.22
N THR A 37 8.38 6.20 3.00
CA THR A 37 9.01 7.50 2.76
C THR A 37 10.54 7.43 2.84
N SER A 38 11.10 6.68 3.79
CA SER A 38 12.54 6.53 3.94
C SER A 38 13.16 5.74 2.80
N ILE A 39 12.46 4.72 2.28
CA ILE A 39 12.89 4.00 1.07
C ILE A 39 12.85 4.94 -0.14
N LEU A 40 11.79 5.75 -0.27
CA LEU A 40 11.72 6.78 -1.32
C LEU A 40 12.90 7.74 -1.25
N GLU A 41 13.12 8.38 -0.10
CA GLU A 41 14.24 9.31 0.12
C GLU A 41 15.59 8.65 -0.19
N PHE A 42 15.77 7.39 0.20
CA PHE A 42 16.95 6.61 -0.11
C PHE A 42 17.17 6.50 -1.62
N PHE A 43 16.20 5.99 -2.39
CA PHE A 43 16.35 5.83 -3.84
C PHE A 43 16.50 7.18 -4.55
N CYS A 44 15.72 8.19 -4.19
CA CYS A 44 15.87 9.55 -4.72
C CYS A 44 17.29 10.08 -4.52
N GLY A 45 17.84 9.96 -3.31
CA GLY A 45 19.19 10.42 -2.98
C GLY A 45 20.28 9.67 -3.74
N GLN A 46 20.19 8.34 -3.82
CA GLN A 46 21.18 7.51 -4.50
C GLN A 46 21.18 7.74 -6.02
N LEU A 47 20.00 7.76 -6.64
CA LEU A 47 19.85 7.99 -8.08
C LEU A 47 20.30 9.41 -8.47
N LYS A 48 19.98 10.42 -7.66
CA LYS A 48 20.48 11.78 -7.88
C LYS A 48 22.01 11.84 -7.93
N ALA A 49 22.68 11.24 -6.96
CA ALA A 49 24.13 11.26 -6.92
C ALA A 49 24.77 10.54 -8.12
N ALA A 50 24.19 9.41 -8.53
CA ALA A 50 24.62 8.69 -9.72
C ALA A 50 24.43 9.52 -11.01
N TYR A 51 23.31 10.22 -11.14
CA TYR A 51 23.06 11.12 -12.27
C TYR A 51 24.07 12.27 -12.32
N GLU A 52 24.31 12.94 -11.18
CA GLU A 52 25.23 14.08 -11.04
C GLU A 52 26.71 13.67 -11.08
N ASN A 53 27.02 12.38 -11.22
CA ASN A 53 28.37 11.82 -11.11
C ASN A 53 29.09 12.25 -9.83
N LYS A 54 28.34 12.29 -8.72
CA LYS A 54 28.85 12.59 -7.39
C LYS A 54 29.04 11.31 -6.59
N PRO A 55 29.91 11.32 -5.56
CA PRO A 55 29.97 10.23 -4.60
C PRO A 55 28.58 9.92 -4.07
N LEU A 56 28.23 8.62 -4.03
CA LEU A 56 26.95 8.18 -3.49
C LEU A 56 26.83 8.67 -2.04
N PRO A 57 25.74 9.35 -1.67
CA PRO A 57 25.58 9.86 -0.33
C PRO A 57 25.54 8.68 0.61
N VAL A 58 26.33 8.76 1.69
CA VAL A 58 26.03 7.97 2.87
C VAL A 58 24.69 8.51 3.37
N TYR A 59 23.64 7.69 3.30
CA TYR A 59 22.33 8.08 3.79
C TYR A 59 22.44 8.44 5.28
N THR A 60 22.55 9.74 5.55
CA THR A 60 22.62 10.33 6.88
C THR A 60 21.38 11.20 6.98
N ARG A 61 20.39 10.72 7.73
CA ARG A 61 19.11 11.43 7.87
C ARG A 61 19.40 12.85 8.37
N LYS A 62 19.08 13.87 7.56
CA LYS A 62 19.25 15.29 7.92
C LYS A 62 18.34 15.76 9.08
N TYR A 63 17.52 14.87 9.65
CA TYR A 63 16.58 15.16 10.73
C TYR A 63 17.02 14.48 12.04
N PRO A 64 17.82 15.16 12.89
CA PRO A 64 18.42 14.60 14.10
C PRO A 64 17.47 14.40 15.29
N LYS A 65 16.15 14.64 15.15
CA LYS A 65 15.23 14.74 16.30
C LYS A 65 14.11 13.71 16.39
N GLN A 66 14.09 12.67 15.55
CA GLN A 66 13.05 11.64 15.64
C GLN A 66 13.70 10.27 15.54
N THR A 67 13.28 9.42 16.48
CA THR A 67 13.63 8.04 16.80
C THR A 67 14.26 7.27 15.62
N PRO A 68 15.32 6.48 15.83
CA PRO A 68 15.99 5.80 14.74
C PRO A 68 15.02 4.84 14.08
N LEU A 69 14.49 5.22 12.91
CA LEU A 69 13.94 4.25 11.97
C LEU A 69 15.00 3.18 11.78
N ASP A 70 14.56 1.93 11.80
CA ASP A 70 15.34 0.70 11.74
C ASP A 70 16.64 0.87 10.94
N THR A 71 17.66 1.41 11.62
CA THR A 71 18.86 1.94 10.96
C THR A 71 19.56 0.79 10.28
N LYS A 72 19.38 -0.42 10.80
CA LYS A 72 19.89 -1.66 10.25
C LYS A 72 19.38 -1.91 8.82
N PHE A 73 18.07 -1.83 8.57
CA PHE A 73 17.51 -2.05 7.22
C PHE A 73 18.07 -1.04 6.20
N LEU A 74 17.98 0.25 6.49
CA LEU A 74 18.48 1.29 5.57
C LEU A 74 20.01 1.25 5.40
N ASN A 75 20.77 0.92 6.45
CA ASN A 75 22.21 0.76 6.37
C ASN A 75 22.59 -0.44 5.49
N LEU A 76 21.87 -1.55 5.60
CA LEU A 76 22.08 -2.71 4.73
C LEU A 76 21.73 -2.41 3.28
N LEU A 77 20.61 -1.71 3.02
CA LEU A 77 20.30 -1.21 1.67
C LEU A 77 21.43 -0.36 1.10
N ASN A 78 21.96 0.57 1.89
CA ASN A 78 23.07 1.44 1.47
C ASN A 78 24.34 0.63 1.11
N ARG A 79 24.63 -0.45 1.85
CA ARG A 79 25.79 -1.32 1.56
C ARG A 79 25.61 -2.14 0.28
N LYS A 80 24.37 -2.54 -0.04
CA LYS A 80 24.06 -3.37 -1.21
C LYS A 80 23.76 -2.55 -2.47
N PHE A 81 23.47 -1.26 -2.32
CA PHE A 81 23.16 -0.39 -3.44
C PHE A 81 24.32 -0.30 -4.42
N SER A 82 24.00 -0.60 -5.67
CA SER A 82 24.87 -0.40 -6.82
C SER A 82 23.99 -0.04 -8.01
N ILE A 83 24.52 0.82 -8.87
CA ILE A 83 23.87 1.22 -10.11
C ILE A 83 24.85 1.01 -11.26
N SER A 84 24.40 0.34 -12.32
CA SER A 84 25.22 0.05 -13.49
C SER A 84 25.37 1.29 -14.39
N GLU A 85 26.43 1.33 -15.21
CA GLU A 85 26.58 2.39 -16.22
C GLU A 85 25.40 2.46 -17.19
N HIS A 86 24.81 1.30 -17.54
CA HIS A 86 23.63 1.23 -18.38
C HIS A 86 22.42 1.93 -17.74
N GLN A 87 22.19 1.69 -16.44
CA GLN A 87 21.12 2.37 -15.69
C GLN A 87 21.39 3.87 -15.54
N VAL A 88 22.65 4.27 -15.30
CA VAL A 88 23.03 5.70 -15.28
C VAL A 88 22.77 6.36 -16.64
N LYS A 89 23.08 5.68 -17.75
CA LYS A 89 22.80 6.18 -19.10
C LYS A 89 21.30 6.38 -19.32
N ARG A 90 20.46 5.43 -18.89
CA ARG A 90 18.99 5.57 -18.92
C ARG A 90 18.51 6.73 -18.04
N LEU A 91 19.02 6.84 -16.82
CA LEU A 91 18.69 7.93 -15.90
C LEU A 91 19.03 9.31 -16.51
N ARG A 92 20.11 9.41 -17.29
CA ARG A 92 20.52 10.63 -18.00
C ARG A 92 19.61 11.02 -19.18
N THR A 93 18.69 10.16 -19.60
CA THR A 93 17.70 10.51 -20.63
C THR A 93 16.54 11.33 -20.07
N ILE A 94 16.39 11.39 -18.75
CA ILE A 94 15.36 12.20 -18.07
C ILE A 94 15.78 13.67 -18.16
N SER A 95 14.99 14.46 -18.88
CA SER A 95 15.34 15.81 -19.32
C SER A 95 14.95 16.92 -18.33
N ASN A 96 13.99 16.65 -17.44
CA ASN A 96 13.36 17.65 -16.58
C ASN A 96 14.24 18.08 -15.39
N LYS A 97 15.37 18.76 -15.66
CA LYS A 97 16.42 19.18 -14.68
C LYS A 97 15.96 20.10 -13.54
N SER A 98 14.80 20.76 -13.65
CA SER A 98 14.33 21.77 -12.69
C SER A 98 13.64 21.20 -11.45
N GLN A 99 13.22 19.93 -11.46
CA GLN A 99 12.66 19.23 -10.29
C GLN A 99 13.73 18.45 -9.49
N TRP A 100 15.02 18.75 -9.68
CA TRP A 100 16.12 17.95 -9.12
C TRP A 100 16.59 18.46 -7.74
N LEU A 101 15.93 19.48 -7.17
CA LEU A 101 16.42 20.27 -6.02
C LEU A 101 15.45 20.32 -4.82
N GLY A 102 15.05 19.17 -4.27
CA GLY A 102 14.30 19.14 -3.02
C GLY A 102 13.56 17.83 -2.79
N TRP A 103 12.50 17.87 -1.98
CA TRP A 103 11.42 16.85 -1.98
C TRP A 103 10.81 16.64 -3.39
N ASP A 104 11.21 17.45 -4.37
CA ASP A 104 10.93 17.44 -5.81
C ASP A 104 11.39 16.18 -6.58
N TRP A 105 12.18 15.30 -5.95
CA TRP A 105 12.45 13.96 -6.48
C TRP A 105 11.33 12.96 -6.21
N ASN A 106 10.23 13.41 -5.63
CA ASN A 106 9.02 12.63 -5.55
C ASN A 106 8.53 12.36 -6.99
N PRO A 107 8.72 11.14 -7.54
CA PRO A 107 8.38 10.82 -8.92
C PRO A 107 6.87 10.87 -9.16
N TRP A 108 6.07 10.92 -8.08
CA TRP A 108 4.62 10.95 -8.12
C TRP A 108 4.08 12.20 -8.83
N PHE A 109 4.90 13.25 -8.99
CA PHE A 109 4.51 14.51 -9.64
C PHE A 109 5.30 14.83 -10.91
N TRP A 110 6.02 13.86 -11.48
CA TRP A 110 6.67 14.10 -12.77
C TRP A 110 5.60 14.31 -13.86
N PRO A 111 5.76 15.28 -14.77
CA PRO A 111 4.77 15.51 -15.83
C PRO A 111 5.00 14.60 -17.05
N ASN A 112 6.20 14.01 -17.20
CA ASN A 112 6.56 13.22 -18.38
C ASN A 112 6.46 11.72 -18.10
N LYS A 113 5.51 11.06 -18.76
CA LYS A 113 5.26 9.61 -18.65
C LYS A 113 6.50 8.76 -18.95
N VAL A 114 7.24 9.06 -20.02
CA VAL A 114 8.40 8.25 -20.45
C VAL A 114 9.51 8.33 -19.40
N GLU A 115 9.71 9.53 -18.85
CA GLU A 115 10.68 9.77 -17.79
C GLU A 115 10.29 9.04 -16.50
N TYR A 116 9.02 9.10 -16.11
CA TYR A 116 8.50 8.38 -14.95
C TYR A 116 8.66 6.87 -15.09
N CYS A 117 8.27 6.31 -16.23
CA CYS A 117 8.44 4.87 -16.49
C CYS A 117 9.92 4.48 -16.42
N THR A 118 10.80 5.28 -17.04
CA THR A 118 12.26 5.05 -16.99
C THR A 118 12.78 5.03 -15.55
N TYR A 119 12.34 5.96 -14.72
CA TYR A 119 12.75 6.03 -13.31
C TYR A 119 12.22 4.87 -12.49
N ILE A 120 10.93 4.54 -12.63
CA ILE A 120 10.30 3.41 -11.95
C ILE A 120 10.96 2.09 -12.35
N ASP A 121 11.29 1.89 -13.63
CA ASP A 121 11.95 0.68 -14.10
C ASP A 121 13.35 0.53 -13.49
N ILE A 122 14.13 1.61 -13.43
CA ILE A 122 15.45 1.60 -12.78
C ILE A 122 15.32 1.25 -11.29
N ILE A 123 14.36 1.86 -10.59
CA ILE A 123 14.10 1.51 -9.18
C ILE A 123 13.69 0.05 -9.04
N ARG A 124 12.79 -0.43 -9.90
CA ARG A 124 12.30 -1.81 -9.88
C ARG A 124 13.47 -2.79 -10.00
N GLU A 125 14.31 -2.62 -11.01
CA GLU A 125 15.50 -3.46 -11.23
C GLU A 125 16.43 -3.52 -10.01
N ILE A 126 16.70 -2.36 -9.40
CA ILE A 126 17.58 -2.30 -8.23
C ILE A 126 16.89 -2.91 -7.00
N SER A 127 15.64 -2.53 -6.75
CA SER A 127 14.87 -2.91 -5.56
C SER A 127 14.55 -4.41 -5.51
N GLN A 128 14.20 -5.03 -6.64
CA GLN A 128 13.97 -6.49 -6.73
C GLN A 128 15.21 -7.30 -6.33
N LYS A 129 16.41 -6.72 -6.44
CA LYS A 129 17.63 -7.33 -5.94
C LYS A 129 17.86 -7.03 -4.47
N ILE A 130 18.04 -5.74 -4.13
CA ILE A 130 18.63 -5.37 -2.84
C ILE A 130 17.64 -5.45 -1.67
N ILE A 131 16.34 -5.29 -1.91
CA ILE A 131 15.35 -5.29 -0.82
C ILE A 131 15.12 -6.71 -0.29
N PRO A 132 14.82 -7.72 -1.14
CA PRO A 132 14.69 -9.11 -0.66
C PRO A 132 15.94 -9.61 0.04
N GLU A 133 17.14 -9.39 -0.53
CA GLU A 133 18.42 -9.79 0.09
C GLU A 133 18.63 -9.13 1.47
N THR A 134 18.21 -7.87 1.62
CA THR A 134 18.30 -7.16 2.90
C THR A 134 17.33 -7.74 3.93
N LEU A 135 16.09 -8.02 3.51
CA LEU A 135 15.10 -8.62 4.41
C LEU A 135 15.51 -10.03 4.84
N GLU A 136 16.08 -10.83 3.94
CA GLU A 136 16.63 -12.16 4.26
C GLU A 136 17.79 -12.07 5.26
N GLU A 137 18.72 -11.12 5.10
CA GLU A 137 19.82 -10.89 6.06
C GLU A 137 19.31 -10.43 7.44
N LEU A 138 18.12 -9.84 7.50
CA LEU A 138 17.43 -9.50 8.74
C LEU A 138 16.59 -10.65 9.31
N ASN A 139 16.58 -11.83 8.68
CA ASN A 139 15.72 -12.97 9.00
C ASN A 139 14.20 -12.64 8.87
N LEU A 140 13.85 -11.79 7.91
CA LEU A 140 12.47 -11.35 7.62
C LEU A 140 11.98 -11.92 6.29
N LYS A 141 12.02 -13.24 6.16
CA LYS A 141 11.42 -13.95 5.02
C LYS A 141 10.17 -14.71 5.50
N PRO A 142 8.98 -14.11 5.41
CA PRO A 142 7.76 -14.77 5.82
C PRO A 142 7.43 -15.93 4.89
N LYS A 143 6.78 -16.96 5.43
CA LYS A 143 6.11 -17.97 4.62
C LYS A 143 4.74 -17.41 4.23
N ILE A 144 4.62 -16.96 2.99
CA ILE A 144 3.39 -16.45 2.39
C ILE A 144 3.23 -17.08 1.00
N ASP A 145 2.12 -17.78 0.79
CA ASP A 145 1.81 -18.55 -0.42
C ASP A 145 0.48 -18.12 -1.07
N VAL A 146 -0.09 -17.02 -0.57
CA VAL A 146 -1.35 -16.45 -1.06
C VAL A 146 -1.16 -14.97 -1.42
N PRO A 147 -1.99 -14.42 -2.33
CA PRO A 147 -1.97 -13.00 -2.66
C PRO A 147 -2.17 -12.11 -1.43
N VAL A 148 -1.48 -10.96 -1.44
CA VAL A 148 -1.56 -9.95 -0.40
C VAL A 148 -2.23 -8.70 -0.94
N ILE A 149 -3.19 -8.16 -0.20
CA ILE A 149 -3.77 -6.83 -0.43
C ILE A 149 -3.27 -5.89 0.66
N HIS A 150 -2.67 -4.77 0.26
CA HIS A 150 -2.41 -3.67 1.18
C HIS A 150 -3.59 -2.70 1.18
N TYR A 151 -4.33 -2.65 2.28
CA TYR A 151 -5.47 -1.77 2.50
C TYR A 151 -5.08 -0.59 3.40
N ARG A 152 -4.94 0.60 2.80
CA ARG A 152 -4.51 1.82 3.52
C ARG A 152 -5.69 2.43 4.28
N LEU A 153 -5.57 2.48 5.60
CA LEU A 153 -6.54 3.08 6.53
C LEU A 153 -5.89 4.07 7.51
N SER A 154 -4.64 4.44 7.26
CA SER A 154 -3.79 5.16 8.21
C SER A 154 -4.19 6.61 8.42
N ASP A 155 -4.35 7.34 7.33
CA ASP A 155 -4.61 8.78 7.25
C ASP A 155 -5.59 9.10 6.12
N VAL A 156 -5.80 8.12 5.26
CA VAL A 156 -6.80 8.12 4.20
C VAL A 156 -8.06 7.50 4.77
N PRO A 157 -9.21 8.10 4.53
CA PRO A 157 -9.45 9.34 3.76
C PRO A 157 -9.43 10.64 4.59
N PHE A 158 -9.19 10.53 5.90
CA PHE A 158 -9.44 11.61 6.86
C PHE A 158 -8.62 12.88 6.65
N CYS A 159 -7.44 12.78 6.03
CA CYS A 159 -6.60 13.93 5.75
C CYS A 159 -7.04 14.76 4.54
N ARG A 160 -7.96 14.25 3.69
CA ARG A 160 -8.44 14.90 2.46
C ARG A 160 -7.32 15.51 1.59
N SER A 161 -6.16 14.86 1.56
CA SER A 161 -5.07 15.27 0.67
C SER A 161 -5.46 14.92 -0.76
N LEU A 162 -5.23 15.84 -1.70
CA LEU A 162 -5.64 15.66 -3.10
C LEU A 162 -5.09 14.40 -3.77
N SER A 163 -4.05 13.76 -3.21
CA SER A 163 -3.42 12.55 -3.73
C SER A 163 -3.73 11.27 -2.94
N HIS A 164 -4.69 11.33 -2.01
CA HIS A 164 -4.96 10.26 -1.05
C HIS A 164 -6.42 9.83 -1.07
N HIS A 165 -6.76 8.86 -1.93
CA HIS A 165 -8.13 8.43 -2.09
C HIS A 165 -8.38 6.99 -1.65
N LEU A 166 -9.65 6.70 -1.35
CA LEU A 166 -10.09 5.31 -1.23
C LEU A 166 -10.37 4.74 -2.62
N GLN A 167 -9.98 3.48 -2.83
CA GLN A 167 -10.29 2.77 -4.07
C GLN A 167 -11.69 2.15 -3.97
N TYR A 168 -12.47 2.23 -5.05
CA TYR A 168 -13.71 1.45 -5.16
C TYR A 168 -13.41 -0.05 -5.03
N TYR A 169 -14.36 -0.83 -4.54
CA TYR A 169 -14.17 -2.27 -4.41
C TYR A 169 -13.96 -2.98 -5.75
N ALA A 170 -14.51 -2.42 -6.83
CA ALA A 170 -14.24 -2.88 -8.20
C ALA A 170 -12.74 -2.87 -8.57
N TYR A 171 -11.91 -2.01 -7.97
CA TYR A 171 -10.46 -2.05 -8.19
C TYR A 171 -9.85 -3.37 -7.69
N TYR A 172 -10.23 -3.79 -6.48
CA TYR A 172 -9.73 -5.04 -5.91
C TYR A 172 -10.29 -6.25 -6.65
N GLU A 173 -11.56 -6.22 -7.06
CA GLU A 173 -12.15 -7.27 -7.89
C GLU A 173 -11.40 -7.42 -9.23
N MET A 174 -11.17 -6.33 -9.95
CA MET A 174 -10.44 -6.35 -11.22
C MET A 174 -8.98 -6.81 -11.05
N ALA A 175 -8.34 -6.42 -9.94
CA ALA A 175 -7.00 -6.90 -9.62
C ALA A 175 -6.99 -8.41 -9.37
N LEU A 176 -7.93 -8.95 -8.60
CA LEU A 176 -8.06 -10.38 -8.31
C LEU A 176 -8.39 -11.18 -9.58
N ASP A 177 -9.27 -10.67 -10.44
CA ASP A 177 -9.57 -11.28 -11.74
C ASP A 177 -8.34 -11.34 -12.65
N LYS A 178 -7.52 -10.27 -12.65
CA LYS A 178 -6.24 -10.27 -13.36
C LYS A 178 -5.29 -11.34 -12.80
N LEU A 179 -5.14 -11.43 -11.48
CA LEU A 179 -4.30 -12.47 -10.86
C LEU A 179 -4.77 -13.89 -11.21
N LYS A 180 -6.08 -14.12 -11.19
CA LYS A 180 -6.67 -15.40 -11.60
C LYS A 180 -6.38 -15.73 -13.07
N ALA A 181 -6.45 -14.74 -13.97
CA ALA A 181 -6.12 -14.90 -15.38
C ALA A 181 -4.63 -15.22 -15.60
N GLU A 182 -3.74 -14.75 -14.72
CA GLU A 182 -2.31 -15.07 -14.68
C GLU A 182 -2.02 -16.42 -13.98
N GLY A 183 -3.06 -17.17 -13.58
CA GLY A 183 -2.93 -18.50 -12.97
C GLY A 183 -2.64 -18.50 -11.46
N ILE A 184 -2.76 -17.36 -10.78
CA ILE A 184 -2.62 -17.27 -9.32
C ILE A 184 -3.90 -17.75 -8.64
N ASP A 185 -3.77 -18.61 -7.63
CA ASP A 185 -4.90 -18.97 -6.76
C ASP A 185 -5.24 -17.78 -5.84
N VAL A 186 -6.46 -17.28 -5.99
CA VAL A 186 -7.02 -16.16 -5.23
C VAL A 186 -8.11 -16.59 -4.25
N SER A 187 -8.33 -17.90 -4.08
CA SER A 187 -9.37 -18.43 -3.17
C SER A 187 -9.15 -18.01 -1.72
N GLU A 188 -7.90 -17.87 -1.31
CA GLU A 188 -7.48 -17.29 -0.04
C GLU A 188 -6.65 -16.02 -0.30
N ILE A 189 -6.87 -14.99 0.51
CA ILE A 189 -6.13 -13.73 0.41
C ILE A 189 -5.77 -13.20 1.80
N VAL A 190 -4.60 -12.58 1.90
CA VAL A 190 -4.18 -11.86 3.10
C VAL A 190 -4.39 -10.37 2.90
N VAL A 191 -5.16 -9.74 3.79
CA VAL A 191 -5.30 -8.29 3.86
C VAL A 191 -4.37 -7.77 4.95
N LEU A 192 -3.35 -7.02 4.53
CA LEU A 192 -2.55 -6.18 5.41
C LEU A 192 -3.19 -4.80 5.51
N TYR A 193 -3.30 -4.27 6.72
CA TYR A 193 -3.80 -2.93 6.94
C TYR A 193 -2.79 -2.10 7.72
N THR A 194 -2.87 -0.78 7.55
CA THR A 194 -2.00 0.17 8.23
C THR A 194 -2.83 1.17 9.03
N PHE A 195 -2.60 1.26 10.36
CA PHE A 195 -3.24 2.27 11.22
C PHE A 195 -2.24 3.27 11.77
N LYS A 196 -2.35 4.54 11.37
CA LYS A 196 -1.56 5.62 11.96
C LYS A 196 -2.02 5.86 13.39
N ASN A 197 -1.21 5.43 14.36
CA ASN A 197 -1.38 5.85 15.76
C ASN A 197 -1.07 7.35 15.96
N GLY A 198 -0.54 8.02 14.94
CA GLY A 198 -0.43 9.46 14.90
C GLY A 198 -1.80 10.09 14.71
N TYR A 199 -2.49 10.34 15.82
CA TYR A 199 -3.61 11.28 15.92
C TYR A 199 -3.27 12.49 15.05
N HIS A 200 -3.99 12.64 13.93
CA HIS A 200 -3.93 13.90 13.21
C HIS A 200 -4.52 14.93 14.17
N LYS A 201 -3.67 15.81 14.71
CA LYS A 201 -4.06 16.88 15.65
C LYS A 201 -5.22 17.75 15.14
N ASN A 202 -5.51 17.66 13.85
CA ASN A 202 -6.53 18.41 13.14
C ASN A 202 -7.84 17.61 12.92
N LEU A 203 -7.96 16.38 13.44
CA LEU A 203 -9.23 15.65 13.43
C LEU A 203 -10.02 16.02 14.68
N ASN A 204 -11.28 16.40 14.48
CA ASN A 204 -12.23 16.71 15.56
C ASN A 204 -12.86 15.43 16.16
N ILE A 205 -12.09 14.34 16.30
CA ILE A 205 -12.55 13.08 16.88
C ILE A 205 -11.47 12.49 17.78
N SER A 206 -11.86 11.74 18.80
CA SER A 206 -10.93 11.04 19.69
C SER A 206 -10.18 9.90 18.99
N ARG A 207 -9.06 9.45 19.58
CA ARG A 207 -8.30 8.28 19.10
C ARG A 207 -9.19 7.03 19.02
N ASP A 208 -10.02 6.78 20.03
CA ASP A 208 -10.86 5.58 20.08
C ASP A 208 -11.92 5.62 18.98
N GLN A 209 -12.55 6.78 18.75
CA GLN A 209 -13.47 6.97 17.63
C GLN A 209 -12.77 6.74 16.28
N PHE A 210 -11.54 7.24 16.13
CA PHE A 210 -10.76 7.04 14.91
C PHE A 210 -10.48 5.55 14.66
N VAL A 211 -10.09 4.81 15.70
CA VAL A 211 -9.87 3.35 15.62
C VAL A 211 -11.16 2.61 15.26
N GLU A 212 -12.28 2.95 15.89
CA GLU A 212 -13.57 2.29 15.63
C GLU A 212 -14.07 2.55 14.21
N ILE A 213 -13.96 3.78 13.71
CA ILE A 213 -14.31 4.11 12.31
C ILE A 213 -13.47 3.27 11.36
N ASN A 214 -12.17 3.24 11.58
CA ASN A 214 -11.24 2.45 10.78
C ASN A 214 -11.53 0.95 10.76
N LYS A 215 -11.91 0.36 11.92
CA LYS A 215 -12.39 -1.03 11.98
C LYS A 215 -13.62 -1.23 11.12
N LYS A 216 -14.57 -0.28 11.08
CA LYS A 216 -15.75 -0.37 10.22
C LYS A 216 -15.34 -0.45 8.74
N TYR A 217 -14.45 0.42 8.26
CA TYR A 217 -13.96 0.38 6.88
C TYR A 217 -13.29 -0.95 6.54
N LEU A 218 -12.43 -1.46 7.44
CA LEU A 218 -11.78 -2.75 7.27
C LEU A 218 -12.80 -3.89 7.20
N ASN A 219 -13.76 -3.92 8.12
CA ASN A 219 -14.79 -4.95 8.18
C ASN A 219 -15.71 -4.91 6.96
N ASP A 220 -16.05 -3.72 6.46
CA ASP A 220 -16.85 -3.57 5.24
C ASP A 220 -16.13 -4.17 4.03
N PHE A 221 -14.85 -3.83 3.88
CA PHE A 221 -14.01 -4.34 2.80
C PHE A 221 -13.85 -5.86 2.86
N ILE A 222 -13.61 -6.42 4.05
CA ILE A 222 -13.53 -7.88 4.27
C ILE A 222 -14.88 -8.54 3.98
N GLY A 223 -15.98 -7.95 4.45
CA GLY A 223 -17.34 -8.44 4.20
C GLY A 223 -17.66 -8.49 2.71
N HIS A 224 -17.27 -7.44 1.98
CA HIS A 224 -17.40 -7.37 0.53
C HIS A 224 -16.64 -8.51 -0.17
N LEU A 225 -15.35 -8.70 0.15
CA LEU A 225 -14.54 -9.78 -0.42
C LEU A 225 -15.09 -11.17 -0.09
N ASN A 226 -15.48 -11.41 1.16
CA ASN A 226 -16.12 -12.67 1.56
C ASN A 226 -17.43 -12.92 0.80
N SER A 227 -18.23 -11.88 0.55
CA SER A 227 -19.48 -12.00 -0.23
C SER A 227 -19.25 -12.43 -1.69
N LYS A 228 -18.05 -12.20 -2.21
CA LYS A 228 -17.59 -12.64 -3.54
C LYS A 228 -16.97 -14.04 -3.53
N GLY A 229 -16.88 -14.68 -2.36
CA GLY A 229 -16.39 -16.05 -2.20
C GLY A 229 -14.89 -16.16 -1.89
N TYR A 230 -14.20 -15.06 -1.61
CA TYR A 230 -12.80 -15.10 -1.18
C TYR A 230 -12.70 -15.38 0.32
N LYS A 231 -11.78 -16.25 0.74
CA LYS A 231 -11.46 -16.44 2.16
C LYS A 231 -10.42 -15.40 2.57
N VAL A 232 -10.84 -14.41 3.36
CA VAL A 232 -9.98 -13.30 3.77
C VAL A 232 -9.34 -13.56 5.14
N THR A 233 -8.01 -13.51 5.19
CA THR A 233 -7.26 -13.45 6.45
C THR A 233 -6.72 -12.05 6.65
N VAL A 234 -6.97 -11.46 7.80
CA VAL A 234 -6.44 -10.15 8.16
C VAL A 234 -5.15 -10.33 8.95
N GLN A 235 -4.06 -9.67 8.56
CA GLN A 235 -2.79 -9.71 9.27
C GLN A 235 -2.23 -8.30 9.49
N SER A 236 -1.55 -8.13 10.63
CA SER A 236 -0.83 -6.90 10.99
C SER A 236 0.24 -7.30 12.01
N LYS A 237 1.51 -7.05 11.66
CA LYS A 237 2.69 -7.32 12.49
C LYS A 237 3.46 -6.02 12.70
N SER A 238 4.80 -6.06 12.77
CA SER A 238 5.59 -4.83 12.68
C SER A 238 5.60 -4.26 11.25
N VAL A 239 5.92 -2.97 11.12
CA VAL A 239 6.07 -2.27 9.81
C VAL A 239 6.95 -3.09 8.86
N LEU A 240 8.09 -3.58 9.35
CA LEU A 240 9.08 -4.25 8.50
C LEU A 240 8.67 -5.69 8.16
N GLU A 241 7.95 -6.38 9.05
CA GLU A 241 7.37 -7.69 8.75
C GLU A 241 6.21 -7.60 7.76
N ASP A 242 5.35 -6.59 7.88
CA ASP A 242 4.27 -6.34 6.91
C ASP A 242 4.87 -5.96 5.54
N PHE A 243 5.93 -5.13 5.54
CA PHE A 243 6.68 -4.82 4.33
C PHE A 243 7.26 -6.07 3.68
N ALA A 244 7.91 -6.93 4.47
CA ALA A 244 8.45 -8.19 3.99
C ALA A 244 7.36 -9.13 3.44
N THR A 245 6.21 -9.17 4.10
CA THR A 245 5.06 -9.98 3.65
C THR A 245 4.60 -9.55 2.26
N MET A 246 4.54 -8.25 1.98
CA MET A 246 4.23 -7.74 0.63
C MET A 246 5.33 -8.03 -0.40
N VAL A 247 6.60 -7.92 -0.02
CA VAL A 247 7.75 -8.17 -0.93
C VAL A 247 7.83 -9.63 -1.37
N PHE A 248 7.55 -10.56 -0.46
CA PHE A 248 7.66 -12.00 -0.71
C PHE A 248 6.34 -12.68 -1.12
N ALA A 249 5.23 -11.94 -1.19
CA ALA A 249 3.95 -12.50 -1.63
C ALA A 249 4.00 -12.96 -3.10
N PRO A 250 3.30 -14.05 -3.47
CA PRO A 250 3.17 -14.48 -4.87
C PRO A 250 2.46 -13.43 -5.75
N ALA A 251 1.65 -12.57 -5.13
CA ALA A 251 1.10 -11.38 -5.78
C ALA A 251 0.81 -10.30 -4.73
N LEU A 252 0.99 -9.03 -5.11
CA LEU A 252 0.65 -7.88 -4.29
C LEU A 252 -0.34 -6.97 -5.01
N ILE A 253 -1.47 -6.71 -4.37
CA ILE A 253 -2.42 -5.64 -4.73
C ILE A 253 -2.16 -4.47 -3.78
N GLY A 254 -1.53 -3.44 -4.31
CA GLY A 254 -1.21 -2.22 -3.58
C GLY A 254 -2.39 -1.26 -3.45
N SER A 255 -2.16 -0.22 -2.66
CA SER A 255 -2.99 0.98 -2.58
C SER A 255 -2.16 2.20 -3.07
N GLU A 256 -2.76 3.39 -3.07
CA GLU A 256 -2.04 4.67 -3.20
C GLU A 256 -1.18 4.92 -1.94
N SER A 257 -0.09 4.16 -1.78
CA SER A 257 0.85 4.29 -0.67
C SER A 257 2.26 4.04 -1.15
N VAL A 258 3.19 4.94 -0.78
CA VAL A 258 4.62 4.75 -1.02
C VAL A 258 5.13 3.45 -0.42
N PHE A 259 4.54 3.04 0.71
CA PHE A 259 4.88 1.80 1.38
C PHE A 259 4.56 0.56 0.51
N SER A 260 3.33 0.46 -0.02
CA SER A 260 2.96 -0.64 -0.91
C SER A 260 3.61 -0.53 -2.29
N LEU A 261 3.87 0.68 -2.79
CA LEU A 261 4.59 0.87 -4.06
C LEU A 261 5.98 0.25 -4.00
N PHE A 262 6.81 0.64 -3.02
CA PHE A 262 8.17 0.10 -2.95
C PHE A 262 8.22 -1.38 -2.61
N ALA A 263 7.25 -1.90 -1.85
CA ALA A 263 7.11 -3.33 -1.67
C ALA A 263 6.79 -4.04 -2.99
N GLY A 264 5.88 -3.47 -3.79
CA GLY A 264 5.51 -3.98 -5.10
C GLY A 264 6.60 -3.88 -6.15
N LEU A 265 7.40 -2.81 -6.14
CA LEU A 265 8.58 -2.69 -6.99
C LEU A 265 9.64 -3.72 -6.63
N ALA A 266 9.79 -4.05 -5.34
CA ALA A 266 10.71 -5.11 -4.89
C ALA A 266 10.16 -6.53 -5.05
N ASN A 267 8.86 -6.69 -5.23
CA ASN A 267 8.22 -7.97 -5.47
C ASN A 267 8.64 -8.51 -6.87
N LYS A 268 9.12 -9.75 -6.90
CA LYS A 268 9.63 -10.40 -8.13
C LYS A 268 8.54 -11.06 -8.96
N GLU A 269 7.38 -11.29 -8.37
CA GLU A 269 6.22 -11.93 -8.97
C GLU A 269 5.30 -10.85 -9.55
N ILE A 270 4.02 -10.85 -9.19
CA ILE A 270 3.02 -9.94 -9.73
C ILE A 270 2.74 -8.79 -8.76
N PHE A 271 2.84 -7.57 -9.26
CA PHE A 271 2.41 -6.36 -8.56
C PHE A 271 1.29 -5.67 -9.34
N ILE A 272 0.23 -5.28 -8.63
CA ILE A 272 -0.87 -4.48 -9.15
C ILE A 272 -1.04 -3.25 -8.24
N SER A 273 -1.09 -2.07 -8.84
CA SER A 273 -1.27 -0.78 -8.14
C SER A 273 -2.51 -0.07 -8.69
N PRO A 274 -3.18 0.78 -7.90
CA PRO A 274 -4.13 1.73 -8.48
C PRO A 274 -3.38 2.75 -9.33
N LEU A 275 -4.14 3.52 -10.11
CA LEU A 275 -3.66 4.78 -10.64
C LEU A 275 -3.19 5.69 -9.52
N ILE A 276 -2.28 6.59 -9.85
CA ILE A 276 -1.84 7.62 -8.93
C ILE A 276 -2.02 8.96 -9.62
N GLY A 277 -2.55 9.91 -8.89
CA GLY A 277 -2.90 11.22 -9.39
C GLY A 277 -3.33 12.15 -8.27
N GLU A 278 -3.81 13.31 -8.68
CA GLU A 278 -4.39 14.31 -7.80
C GLU A 278 -5.82 14.62 -8.20
N GLU A 279 -6.63 15.01 -7.22
CA GLU A 279 -7.96 15.55 -7.46
C GLU A 279 -7.89 17.06 -7.71
N HIS A 280 -8.41 17.47 -8.87
CA HIS A 280 -8.59 18.87 -9.24
C HIS A 280 -10.03 19.10 -9.68
N GLN A 281 -10.76 19.96 -8.97
CA GLN A 281 -12.10 20.42 -9.36
C GLN A 281 -13.04 19.27 -9.79
N ASP A 282 -13.24 18.29 -8.91
CA ASP A 282 -14.10 17.11 -9.10
C ASP A 282 -13.64 16.12 -10.19
N CYS A 283 -12.40 16.28 -10.68
CA CYS A 283 -11.75 15.36 -11.60
C CYS A 283 -10.52 14.72 -10.95
N PHE A 284 -10.26 13.46 -11.28
CA PHE A 284 -8.99 12.83 -10.95
C PHE A 284 -8.04 12.98 -12.13
N GLU A 285 -6.92 13.65 -11.92
CA GLU A 285 -5.86 13.80 -12.90
C GLU A 285 -4.76 12.79 -12.58
N PRO A 286 -4.69 11.66 -13.31
CA PRO A 286 -3.61 10.71 -13.10
C PRO A 286 -2.28 11.38 -13.41
N SER A 287 -1.31 11.30 -12.50
CA SER A 287 0.04 11.84 -12.71
C SER A 287 0.68 11.20 -13.94
N HIS A 288 0.36 9.94 -14.20
CA HIS A 288 0.92 9.15 -15.31
C HIS A 288 -0.08 8.13 -15.84
N ASN A 289 -0.11 7.95 -17.16
CA ASN A 289 -0.76 6.78 -17.77
C ASN A 289 0.15 5.54 -17.60
N CYS A 290 -0.07 4.84 -16.48
CA CYS A 290 0.27 3.48 -16.06
C CYS A 290 1.46 2.76 -16.74
N PRO A 291 2.55 2.50 -16.00
CA PRO A 291 3.31 1.25 -16.12
C PRO A 291 2.36 0.03 -16.11
N ALA A 292 2.75 -1.10 -16.72
CA ALA A 292 1.89 -2.28 -16.90
C ALA A 292 1.31 -2.88 -15.60
N PHE A 293 1.87 -2.52 -14.45
CA PHE A 293 1.40 -2.93 -13.13
C PHE A 293 0.28 -2.03 -12.56
N MET A 294 -0.09 -0.92 -13.18
CA MET A 294 -1.17 -0.06 -12.69
C MET A 294 -2.50 -0.32 -13.41
N LEU A 295 -3.61 -0.38 -12.65
CA LEU A 295 -4.95 -0.49 -13.21
C LEU A 295 -5.57 0.91 -13.43
N PRO A 296 -6.18 1.16 -14.60
CA PRO A 296 -6.70 2.48 -14.98
C PRO A 296 -8.08 2.77 -14.36
N ILE A 297 -8.23 2.55 -13.05
CA ILE A 297 -9.48 2.75 -12.31
C ILE A 297 -9.36 4.02 -11.49
N GLN A 298 -10.32 4.92 -11.65
CA GLN A 298 -10.39 6.16 -10.88
C GLN A 298 -10.80 5.85 -9.42
N PRO A 299 -10.18 6.50 -8.42
CA PRO A 299 -10.58 6.29 -7.04
C PRO A 299 -11.84 7.10 -6.65
N LEU A 300 -12.34 6.88 -5.43
CA LEU A 300 -13.43 7.67 -4.86
C LEU A 300 -12.91 9.06 -4.47
N LEU A 301 -13.30 10.05 -5.28
CA LEU A 301 -12.96 11.45 -5.08
C LEU A 301 -13.48 12.02 -3.74
N HIS A 302 -12.71 12.91 -3.13
CA HIS A 302 -13.07 13.63 -1.92
C HIS A 302 -14.30 14.51 -2.10
N SER A 303 -14.43 15.16 -3.27
CA SER A 303 -15.61 15.94 -3.67
C SER A 303 -16.92 15.17 -3.59
N LYS A 304 -16.87 13.84 -3.75
CA LYS A 304 -18.06 12.97 -3.64
C LYS A 304 -18.39 12.55 -2.21
N VAL A 305 -17.53 12.82 -1.23
CA VAL A 305 -17.72 12.40 0.15
C VAL A 305 -17.88 13.60 1.07
N ILE A 306 -19.10 13.81 1.55
CA ILE A 306 -19.43 14.90 2.47
C ILE A 306 -18.74 14.70 3.81
N ASN A 307 -18.79 13.48 4.36
CA ASN A 307 -18.26 13.16 5.68
C ASN A 307 -17.71 11.73 5.74
N TYR A 308 -16.40 11.59 5.88
CA TYR A 308 -15.75 10.28 6.01
C TYR A 308 -16.03 9.55 7.33
N TYR A 309 -16.65 10.22 8.31
CA TYR A 309 -17.12 9.58 9.53
C TYR A 309 -18.50 8.94 9.38
N ASP A 310 -19.27 9.30 8.35
CA ASP A 310 -20.49 8.60 7.95
C ASP A 310 -20.11 7.38 7.10
N CYS A 311 -19.80 6.29 7.79
CA CYS A 311 -19.28 5.08 7.17
C CYS A 311 -20.26 4.49 6.15
N GLU A 312 -21.56 4.50 6.43
CA GLU A 312 -22.58 3.89 5.56
C GLU A 312 -22.69 4.61 4.21
N ASP A 313 -22.66 5.95 4.21
CA ASP A 313 -22.63 6.74 2.98
C ASP A 313 -21.40 6.43 2.13
N VAL A 314 -20.23 6.29 2.77
CA VAL A 314 -18.98 5.99 2.06
C VAL A 314 -18.98 4.55 1.56
N PHE A 315 -19.47 3.58 2.32
CA PHE A 315 -19.56 2.18 1.88
C PHE A 315 -20.47 2.01 0.68
N ALA A 316 -21.62 2.70 0.67
CA ALA A 316 -22.50 2.75 -0.49
C ALA A 316 -21.74 3.22 -1.74
N LYS A 317 -20.96 4.30 -1.62
CA LYS A 317 -20.13 4.84 -2.71
C LYS A 317 -19.01 3.90 -3.15
N LEU A 318 -18.30 3.26 -2.22
CA LEU A 318 -17.20 2.34 -2.54
C LEU A 318 -17.65 1.10 -3.31
N ARG A 319 -18.91 0.69 -3.14
CA ARG A 319 -19.53 -0.45 -3.84
C ARG A 319 -20.09 -0.09 -5.21
N GLU A 320 -20.16 1.20 -5.55
CA GLU A 320 -20.61 1.65 -6.88
C GLU A 320 -19.61 1.22 -7.96
N THR A 321 -20.09 1.17 -9.21
CA THR A 321 -19.21 0.98 -10.36
C THR A 321 -18.39 2.25 -10.57
N PRO A 322 -17.05 2.17 -10.61
CA PRO A 322 -16.21 3.35 -10.80
C PRO A 322 -16.50 4.00 -12.16
N PRO A 323 -16.47 5.34 -12.24
CA PRO A 323 -16.58 6.01 -13.53
C PRO A 323 -15.44 5.57 -14.45
N LYS A 324 -15.76 5.36 -15.74
CA LYS A 324 -14.71 5.12 -16.75
C LYS A 324 -13.80 6.34 -16.82
N ASN A 325 -12.49 6.10 -16.73
CA ASN A 325 -11.52 7.18 -16.86
C ASN A 325 -11.60 7.77 -18.27
N ARG A 326 -12.09 9.01 -18.40
CA ARG A 326 -12.37 9.65 -19.71
C ARG A 326 -11.11 9.95 -20.52
N GLY A 327 -9.91 9.77 -19.95
CA GLY A 327 -8.62 10.01 -20.58
C GLY A 327 -7.82 8.77 -21.02
N ALA A 328 -8.42 7.56 -20.97
CA ALA A 328 -7.76 6.31 -21.35
C ALA A 328 -8.10 5.86 -22.80
N SER A 329 -8.15 6.81 -23.74
CA SER A 329 -8.29 6.55 -25.18
C SER A 329 -6.94 6.58 -25.89
#